data_AF-A0A8J3EUU0-F1
#
_entry.id   AF-A0A8J3EUU0-F1
#
_cell.length_a   1.000
_cell.length_b   1.000
_cell.length_c   1.000
_cell.angle_alpha   90.00
_cell.angle_beta   90.00
_cell.angle_gamma   90.00
#
_symmetry.space_group_name_H-M   'P 1'
#
loop_
_entity.id
_entity.type
_entity.pdbx_description
1 polymer ?
#
loop_
_entity_poly.entity_id
_entity_poly.type
_entity_poly.pdbx_seq_one_letter_code
_entity_poly.pdbx_strand_id
1 'polypeptide(L)'
;MITIGQYLVACHLVDAHGAAERFEAFCYPAKQGRRNLSPRTFLIGSLLSIQTNGSMRYNDVHAVLTTAIPPFAMVELGVAVADRHEDGPRVARVCLTQDHLYNFTRLLRKRCRADGQAIEPATKDALLDVVNRIIRATLPTRPDGSSAYCVDETGVWAWNKGRKVPKAVKDRPEYLEDDITVEEVRKAQARRSVDPDGAWGRKTKKAGGSEAFFGYSMHGMVRAPRLDTGYGDCPGFG
;
A
#
# COMPACT_ATOMS: atom_id res chain seq x y z
N MET A 1 -19.99 10.43 -1.42
CA MET A 1 -19.51 11.43 -2.40
C MET A 1 -18.06 11.74 -2.08
N ILE A 2 -17.17 11.77 -3.07
CA ILE A 2 -15.74 12.03 -2.87
C ILE A 2 -15.52 13.53 -2.80
N THR A 3 -14.82 13.98 -1.76
CA THR A 3 -14.48 15.39 -1.56
C THR A 3 -13.34 15.83 -2.47
N ILE A 4 -13.22 17.13 -2.70
CA ILE A 4 -12.09 17.73 -3.43
C ILE A 4 -10.76 17.34 -2.76
N GLY A 5 -10.69 17.37 -1.42
CA GLY A 5 -9.50 16.97 -0.68
C GLY A 5 -9.09 15.52 -0.95
N GLN A 6 -10.04 14.58 -0.94
CA GLN A 6 -9.77 13.17 -1.25
C GLN A 6 -9.26 12.99 -2.69
N TYR A 7 -9.86 13.70 -3.64
CA TYR A 7 -9.41 13.71 -5.03
C TYR A 7 -7.97 14.24 -5.15
N LEU A 8 -7.68 15.40 -4.56
CA LEU A 8 -6.34 16.02 -4.60
C LEU A 8 -5.28 15.14 -3.94
N VAL A 9 -5.62 14.47 -2.84
CA VAL A 9 -4.71 13.48 -2.22
C VAL A 9 -4.42 12.33 -3.18
N ALA A 10 -5.45 11.76 -3.85
CA ALA A 10 -5.24 10.69 -4.82
C ALA A 10 -4.36 11.14 -6.02
N CYS A 11 -4.56 12.36 -6.53
CA CYS A 11 -3.70 12.96 -7.55
C CYS A 11 -2.26 13.08 -7.04
N HIS A 12 -2.06 13.65 -5.85
CA HIS A 12 -0.73 13.81 -5.26
C HIS A 12 -0.01 12.46 -5.12
N LEU A 13 -0.70 11.42 -4.64
CA LEU A 13 -0.11 10.08 -4.49
C LEU A 13 0.35 9.46 -5.81
N VAL A 14 -0.34 9.76 -6.91
CA VAL A 14 -0.03 9.22 -8.24
C VAL A 14 1.02 10.05 -8.97
N ASP A 15 1.01 11.37 -8.78
CA ASP A 15 1.80 12.31 -9.59
C ASP A 15 3.14 12.68 -8.92
N ALA A 16 3.22 12.81 -7.58
CA ALA A 16 4.36 13.43 -6.89
C ALA A 16 5.72 12.74 -7.11
N HIS A 17 5.73 11.42 -7.36
CA HIS A 17 6.95 10.65 -7.59
C HIS A 17 6.97 9.91 -8.92
N GLY A 18 6.20 10.38 -9.88
CA GLY A 18 6.22 9.87 -11.25
C GLY A 18 5.62 8.46 -11.40
N ALA A 19 4.68 8.08 -10.52
CA ALA A 19 4.08 6.75 -10.57
C ALA A 19 3.20 6.58 -11.82
N ALA A 20 2.46 7.64 -12.20
CA ALA A 20 1.68 7.68 -13.43
C ALA A 20 2.53 7.41 -14.68
N GLU A 21 3.64 8.13 -14.84
CA GLU A 21 4.54 8.05 -15.99
C GLU A 21 5.21 6.68 -16.04
N ARG A 22 5.62 6.16 -14.89
CA ARG A 22 6.23 4.83 -14.83
C ARG A 22 5.23 3.73 -15.17
N PHE A 23 4.00 3.85 -14.66
CA PHE A 23 2.94 2.91 -14.97
C PHE A 23 2.48 3.01 -16.43
N GLU A 24 2.53 4.21 -16.99
CA GLU A 24 2.28 4.43 -18.41
C GLU A 24 3.33 3.77 -19.30
N ALA A 25 4.62 3.94 -18.98
CA ALA A 25 5.71 3.27 -19.68
C ALA A 25 5.59 1.74 -19.61
N PHE A 26 5.10 1.22 -18.48
CA PHE A 26 4.81 -0.21 -18.32
C PHE A 26 3.66 -0.69 -19.22
N CYS A 27 2.54 0.04 -19.24
CA CYS A 27 1.36 -0.32 -20.04
C CYS A 27 1.63 -0.18 -21.56
N TYR A 28 2.30 0.91 -21.94
CA TYR A 28 2.47 1.38 -23.31
C TYR A 28 3.94 1.73 -23.63
N PRO A 29 4.85 0.73 -23.73
CA PRO A 29 6.26 0.95 -24.05
C PRO A 29 6.48 1.52 -25.47
N ALA A 30 5.52 1.34 -26.39
CA ALA A 30 5.48 2.02 -27.68
C ALA A 30 4.36 3.07 -27.67
N LYS A 31 4.66 4.31 -28.09
CA LYS A 31 3.70 5.42 -28.19
C LYS A 31 2.73 5.25 -29.38
N GLN A 32 2.07 4.11 -29.52
CA GLN A 32 1.13 3.85 -30.62
C GLN A 32 -0.29 3.62 -30.13
N GLY A 33 -1.24 4.26 -30.81
CA GLY A 33 -2.68 4.08 -30.66
C GLY A 33 -3.41 5.21 -29.91
N ARG A 34 -4.68 5.43 -30.28
CA ARG A 34 -5.62 6.21 -29.47
C ARG A 34 -5.86 5.46 -28.16
N ARG A 35 -5.86 6.20 -27.05
CA ARG A 35 -6.06 5.66 -25.70
C ARG A 35 -7.40 6.14 -25.17
N ASN A 36 -8.23 5.20 -24.72
CA ASN A 36 -9.55 5.54 -24.16
C ASN A 36 -9.52 5.72 -22.64
N LEU A 37 -8.47 5.23 -21.97
CA LEU A 37 -8.25 5.40 -20.53
C LEU A 37 -6.75 5.59 -20.28
N SER A 38 -6.39 6.62 -19.53
CA SER A 38 -4.99 6.84 -19.14
C SER A 38 -4.63 5.97 -17.92
N PRO A 39 -3.39 5.45 -17.84
CA PRO A 39 -2.90 4.76 -16.65
C PRO A 39 -2.99 5.61 -15.38
N ARG A 40 -2.76 6.93 -15.48
CA ARG A 40 -2.99 7.89 -14.40
C ARG A 40 -4.44 7.85 -13.89
N THR A 41 -5.41 7.98 -14.80
CA THR A 41 -6.84 7.93 -14.47
C THR A 41 -7.23 6.61 -13.82
N PHE A 42 -6.67 5.49 -14.30
CA PHE A 42 -6.89 4.18 -13.69
C PHE A 42 -6.34 4.10 -12.25
N LEU A 43 -5.12 4.58 -12.00
CA LEU A 43 -4.53 4.58 -10.65
C LEU A 43 -5.32 5.46 -9.68
N ILE A 44 -5.69 6.68 -10.10
CA ILE A 44 -6.50 7.59 -9.28
C ILE A 44 -7.86 6.95 -8.96
N GLY A 45 -8.56 6.42 -9.98
CA GLY A 45 -9.84 5.73 -9.78
C GLY A 45 -9.72 4.51 -8.87
N SER A 46 -8.62 3.76 -8.97
CA SER A 46 -8.34 2.60 -8.11
C SER A 46 -8.15 2.99 -6.65
N LEU A 47 -7.33 4.03 -6.38
CA LEU A 47 -7.10 4.54 -5.02
C LEU A 47 -8.40 5.05 -4.39
N LEU A 48 -9.16 5.85 -5.14
CA LEU A 48 -10.44 6.39 -4.67
C LEU A 48 -11.48 5.28 -4.43
N SER A 49 -11.51 4.25 -5.27
CA SER A 49 -12.38 3.08 -5.08
C SER A 49 -12.00 2.26 -3.85
N ILE A 50 -10.70 2.08 -3.58
CA ILE A 50 -10.23 1.43 -2.36
C ILE A 50 -10.63 2.25 -1.14
N GLN A 51 -10.45 3.58 -1.17
CA GLN A 51 -10.78 4.46 -0.06
C GLN A 51 -12.28 4.50 0.26
N THR A 52 -13.13 4.44 -0.76
CA THR A 52 -14.60 4.57 -0.60
C THR A 52 -15.30 3.23 -0.39
N ASN A 53 -14.91 2.21 -1.15
CA ASN A 53 -15.63 0.94 -1.23
C ASN A 53 -14.80 -0.24 -0.69
N GLY A 54 -13.53 -0.04 -0.32
CA GLY A 54 -12.63 -1.11 0.09
C GLY A 54 -12.31 -2.11 -1.04
N SER A 55 -12.50 -1.72 -2.29
CA SER A 55 -12.44 -2.61 -3.46
C SER A 55 -11.78 -1.94 -4.66
N MET A 56 -11.11 -2.75 -5.48
CA MET A 56 -10.48 -2.34 -6.74
C MET A 56 -11.12 -3.05 -7.95
N ARG A 57 -12.37 -3.51 -7.83
CA ARG A 57 -13.08 -4.11 -8.97
C ARG A 57 -13.35 -3.02 -10.01
N TYR A 58 -13.26 -3.38 -11.30
CA TYR A 58 -13.44 -2.42 -12.39
C TYR A 58 -14.81 -1.71 -12.34
N ASN A 59 -15.88 -2.37 -11.89
CA ASN A 59 -17.19 -1.75 -11.69
C ASN A 59 -17.16 -0.67 -10.60
N ASP A 60 -16.44 -0.90 -9.51
CA ASP A 60 -16.33 0.06 -8.40
C ASP A 60 -15.49 1.27 -8.83
N VAL A 61 -14.39 1.01 -9.56
CA VAL A 61 -13.57 2.07 -10.17
C VAL A 61 -14.38 2.90 -11.18
N HIS A 62 -15.20 2.25 -12.00
CA HIS A 62 -16.09 2.91 -12.95
C HIS A 62 -17.09 3.81 -12.25
N ALA A 63 -17.80 3.27 -11.26
CA ALA A 63 -18.79 4.02 -10.48
C ALA A 63 -18.14 5.24 -9.80
N VAL A 64 -16.96 5.06 -9.21
CA VAL A 64 -16.22 6.15 -8.57
C VAL A 64 -15.87 7.26 -9.55
N LEU A 65 -15.27 6.91 -10.68
CA LEU A 65 -14.84 7.89 -11.69
C LEU A 65 -16.02 8.60 -12.37
N THR A 66 -17.16 7.94 -12.52
CA THR A 66 -18.30 8.48 -13.30
C THR A 66 -19.42 9.08 -12.45
N THR A 67 -19.46 8.80 -11.14
CA THR A 67 -20.55 9.26 -10.27
C THR A 67 -20.11 9.88 -8.95
N ALA A 68 -18.94 9.49 -8.41
CA ALA A 68 -18.58 9.86 -7.05
C ALA A 68 -17.63 11.06 -6.97
N ILE A 69 -16.84 11.33 -8.01
CA ILE A 69 -15.90 12.47 -8.06
C ILE A 69 -16.59 13.76 -8.54
N PRO A 70 -16.06 14.94 -8.20
CA PRO A 70 -16.59 16.21 -8.71
C PRO A 70 -16.56 16.32 -10.24
N PRO A 71 -17.50 17.06 -10.88
CA PRO A 71 -17.55 17.23 -12.34
C PRO A 71 -16.25 17.74 -12.98
N PHE A 72 -15.56 18.70 -12.33
CA PHE A 72 -14.28 19.22 -12.85
C PHE A 72 -13.21 18.12 -12.92
N ALA A 73 -13.18 17.22 -11.93
CA ALA A 73 -12.24 16.11 -11.87
C ALA A 73 -12.55 15.06 -12.95
N MET A 74 -13.83 14.84 -13.27
CA MET A 74 -14.20 13.96 -14.40
C MET A 74 -13.62 14.49 -15.72
N VAL A 75 -13.68 15.81 -15.94
CA VAL A 75 -13.14 16.44 -17.15
C VAL A 75 -11.62 16.39 -17.16
N GLU A 76 -10.96 16.75 -16.05
CA GLU A 76 -9.49 16.71 -15.92
C GLU A 76 -8.94 15.31 -16.19
N LEU A 77 -9.60 14.27 -15.67
CA LEU A 77 -9.21 12.88 -15.85
C LEU A 77 -9.56 12.29 -17.22
N GLY A 78 -10.20 13.06 -18.11
CA GLY A 78 -10.69 12.60 -19.41
C GLY A 78 -11.85 11.60 -19.32
N VAL A 79 -12.51 11.52 -18.16
CA VAL A 79 -13.69 10.65 -17.92
C VAL A 79 -14.93 11.24 -18.60
N ALA A 80 -15.02 12.57 -18.65
CA ALA A 80 -16.11 13.30 -19.26
C ALA A 80 -15.61 14.42 -20.19
N VAL A 81 -16.45 14.81 -21.14
CA VAL A 81 -16.25 16.00 -21.98
C VAL A 81 -17.07 17.14 -21.39
N ALA A 82 -16.46 18.31 -21.26
CA ALA A 82 -17.14 19.52 -20.83
C ALA A 82 -17.90 20.18 -21.99
N ASP A 83 -19.06 20.74 -21.71
CA ASP A 83 -19.70 21.73 -22.58
C ASP A 83 -19.27 23.13 -22.15
N ARG A 84 -19.19 24.06 -23.11
CA ARG A 84 -18.95 25.47 -22.80
C ARG A 84 -20.28 26.11 -22.42
N HIS A 85 -20.47 26.36 -21.13
CA HIS A 85 -21.61 27.13 -20.61
C HIS A 85 -21.10 28.45 -20.00
N GLU A 86 -21.92 29.50 -20.02
CA GLU A 86 -21.56 30.84 -19.52
C GLU A 86 -21.16 30.82 -18.02
N ASP A 87 -21.83 29.99 -17.22
CA ASP A 87 -21.55 29.77 -15.79
C ASP A 87 -20.32 28.87 -15.48
N GLY A 88 -19.58 28.43 -16.50
CA GLY A 88 -18.43 27.54 -16.36
C GLY A 88 -18.65 26.12 -16.93
N PRO A 89 -17.59 25.28 -16.95
CA PRO A 89 -17.63 23.97 -17.60
C PRO A 89 -18.61 23.03 -16.88
N ARG A 90 -19.64 22.59 -17.61
CA ARG A 90 -20.56 21.52 -17.17
C ARG A 90 -20.20 20.22 -17.87
N VAL A 91 -20.41 19.09 -17.21
CA VAL A 91 -20.23 17.77 -17.84
C VAL A 91 -21.29 17.60 -18.93
N ALA A 92 -20.86 17.58 -20.19
CA ALA A 92 -21.73 17.34 -21.34
C ALA A 92 -22.05 15.86 -21.48
N ARG A 93 -21.00 15.03 -21.38
CA ARG A 93 -21.08 13.60 -21.64
C ARG A 93 -19.97 12.84 -20.91
N VAL A 94 -20.34 11.77 -20.22
CA VAL A 94 -19.38 10.78 -19.70
C VAL A 94 -18.92 9.89 -20.84
N CYS A 95 -17.61 9.84 -21.09
CA CYS A 95 -16.99 9.06 -22.16
C CYS A 95 -16.40 7.72 -21.67
N LEU A 96 -16.17 7.58 -20.37
CA LEU A 96 -15.66 6.34 -19.79
C LEU A 96 -16.77 5.30 -19.62
N THR A 97 -16.67 4.19 -20.35
CA THR A 97 -17.54 3.02 -20.18
C THR A 97 -16.86 1.97 -19.30
N GLN A 98 -17.65 1.00 -18.81
CA GLN A 98 -17.10 -0.17 -18.11
C GLN A 98 -16.17 -0.99 -19.01
N ASP A 99 -16.45 -1.06 -20.31
CA ASP A 99 -15.60 -1.75 -21.29
C ASP A 99 -14.20 -1.16 -21.37
N HIS A 100 -14.04 0.15 -21.19
CA HIS A 100 -12.71 0.77 -21.16
C HIS A 100 -11.88 0.23 -19.99
N LEU A 101 -12.47 0.11 -18.80
CA LEU A 101 -11.80 -0.45 -17.62
C LEU A 101 -11.58 -1.94 -17.76
N TYR A 102 -12.55 -2.69 -18.29
CA TYR A 102 -12.40 -4.11 -18.57
C TYR A 102 -11.23 -4.37 -19.55
N ASN A 103 -11.18 -3.65 -20.68
CA ASN A 103 -10.08 -3.74 -21.64
C ASN A 103 -8.73 -3.34 -21.05
N PHE A 104 -8.71 -2.33 -20.18
CA PHE A 104 -7.49 -1.96 -19.45
C PHE A 104 -7.02 -3.06 -18.50
N THR A 105 -7.91 -3.69 -17.73
CA THR A 105 -7.53 -4.83 -16.88
C THR A 105 -7.05 -6.03 -17.68
N ARG A 106 -7.62 -6.29 -18.86
CA ARG A 106 -7.10 -7.31 -19.80
C ARG A 106 -5.69 -6.97 -20.30
N LEU A 107 -5.42 -5.71 -20.63
CA LEU A 107 -4.08 -5.25 -20.98
C LEU A 107 -3.09 -5.53 -19.85
N LEU A 108 -3.44 -5.21 -18.61
CA LEU A 108 -2.60 -5.48 -17.44
C LEU A 108 -2.35 -6.98 -17.27
N ARG A 109 -3.40 -7.83 -17.36
CA ARG A 109 -3.22 -9.29 -17.27
C ARG A 109 -2.26 -9.81 -18.33
N LYS A 110 -2.40 -9.34 -19.58
CA LYS A 110 -1.50 -9.70 -20.69
C LYS A 110 -0.06 -9.28 -20.41
N ARG A 111 0.15 -8.09 -19.85
CA ARG A 111 1.48 -7.59 -19.46
C ARG A 111 2.09 -8.38 -18.32
N CYS A 112 1.28 -8.75 -17.34
CA CYS A 112 1.71 -9.51 -16.16
C CYS A 112 1.83 -11.02 -16.42
N ARG A 113 1.46 -11.52 -17.62
CA ARG A 113 1.35 -12.96 -17.94
C ARG A 113 0.58 -13.76 -16.87
N ALA A 114 -0.49 -13.16 -16.34
CA ALA A 114 -1.22 -13.70 -15.19
C ALA A 114 -2.03 -14.99 -15.47
N ASP A 115 -1.95 -15.56 -16.68
CA ASP A 115 -2.63 -16.81 -17.06
C ASP A 115 -1.82 -18.04 -16.61
N GLY A 116 -1.58 -18.15 -15.29
CA GLY A 116 -0.96 -19.32 -14.65
C GLY A 116 0.56 -19.44 -14.79
N GLN A 117 1.24 -18.48 -15.43
CA GLN A 117 2.70 -18.43 -15.50
C GLN A 117 3.29 -17.55 -14.39
N ALA A 118 4.52 -17.86 -13.98
CA ALA A 118 5.27 -17.00 -13.08
C ALA A 118 5.51 -15.63 -13.73
N ILE A 119 5.28 -14.55 -12.98
CA ILE A 119 5.57 -13.18 -13.42
C ILE A 119 7.08 -13.07 -13.66
N GLU A 120 7.47 -12.61 -14.85
CA GLU A 120 8.88 -12.37 -15.19
C GLU A 120 9.51 -11.37 -14.20
N PRO A 121 10.75 -11.61 -13.71
CA PRO A 121 11.39 -10.73 -12.72
C PRO A 121 11.38 -9.25 -13.13
N ALA A 122 11.68 -8.94 -14.39
CA ALA A 122 11.65 -7.55 -14.89
C ALA A 122 10.25 -6.91 -14.83
N THR A 123 9.19 -7.70 -15.04
CA THR A 123 7.80 -7.24 -14.91
C THR A 123 7.45 -6.97 -13.45
N LYS A 124 7.87 -7.87 -12.55
CA LYS A 124 7.70 -7.70 -11.11
C LYS A 124 8.41 -6.43 -10.62
N ASP A 125 9.66 -6.21 -11.03
CA ASP A 125 10.45 -5.05 -10.63
C ASP A 125 9.84 -3.74 -11.15
N ALA A 126 9.31 -3.73 -12.38
CA ALA A 126 8.63 -2.57 -12.93
C ALA A 126 7.35 -2.21 -12.14
N LEU A 127 6.56 -3.21 -11.74
CA LEU A 127 5.37 -3.00 -10.92
C LEU A 127 5.73 -2.57 -9.48
N LEU A 128 6.76 -3.18 -8.90
CA LEU A 128 7.27 -2.79 -7.59
C LEU A 128 7.78 -1.35 -7.60
N ASP A 129 8.42 -0.88 -8.67
CA ASP A 129 8.83 0.52 -8.82
C ASP A 129 7.61 1.47 -8.81
N VAL A 130 6.51 1.12 -9.49
CA VAL A 130 5.26 1.90 -9.44
C VAL A 130 4.70 1.94 -8.01
N VAL A 131 4.61 0.80 -7.34
CA VAL A 131 4.12 0.71 -5.95
C VAL A 131 5.00 1.53 -5.01
N ASN A 132 6.32 1.39 -5.13
CA ASN A 132 7.28 2.13 -4.31
C ASN A 132 7.18 3.64 -4.52
N ARG A 133 6.84 4.11 -5.71
CA ARG A 133 6.62 5.55 -5.98
C ARG A 133 5.34 6.06 -5.33
N ILE A 134 4.26 5.28 -5.34
CA ILE A 134 3.03 5.62 -4.63
C ILE A 134 3.27 5.64 -3.12
N ILE A 135 4.00 4.64 -2.59
CA ILE A 135 4.38 4.61 -1.17
C ILE A 135 5.25 5.80 -0.82
N ARG A 136 6.22 6.19 -1.66
CA ARG A 136 7.05 7.37 -1.40
C ARG A 136 6.22 8.65 -1.24
N ALA A 137 5.09 8.76 -1.96
CA ALA A 137 4.19 9.90 -1.84
C ALA A 137 3.45 9.96 -0.50
N THR A 138 3.35 8.83 0.21
CA THR A 138 2.79 8.80 1.57
C THR A 138 3.83 9.06 2.65
N LEU A 139 5.12 9.10 2.29
CA LEU A 139 6.19 9.35 3.23
C LEU A 139 6.40 10.87 3.40
N PRO A 140 6.66 11.35 4.63
CA PRO A 140 7.04 12.74 4.84
C PRO A 140 8.30 13.07 4.04
N THR A 141 8.33 14.27 3.45
CA THR A 141 9.47 14.77 2.68
C THR A 141 10.74 14.69 3.52
N ARG A 142 11.81 14.18 2.93
CA ARG A 142 13.11 14.09 3.60
C ARG A 142 13.61 15.52 3.90
N PRO A 143 13.90 15.86 5.16
CA PRO A 143 14.59 17.12 5.45
C PRO A 143 15.95 17.13 4.74
N ASP A 144 16.30 18.27 4.14
CA ASP A 144 17.61 18.43 3.51
C ASP A 144 18.74 18.11 4.50
N GLY A 145 19.73 17.33 4.07
CA GLY A 145 20.86 16.93 4.91
C GLY A 145 20.61 15.77 5.90
N SER A 146 19.39 15.24 6.02
CA SER A 146 19.13 14.06 6.87
C SER A 146 19.72 12.79 6.23
N SER A 147 20.80 12.24 6.77
CA SER A 147 21.38 10.92 6.38
C SER A 147 21.10 9.80 7.37
N ALA A 148 20.60 10.13 8.57
CA ALA A 148 20.41 9.19 9.66
C ALA A 148 19.01 8.57 9.66
N TYR A 149 18.96 7.27 9.95
CA TYR A 149 17.72 6.54 10.22
C TYR A 149 17.76 6.01 11.65
N CYS A 150 16.66 6.16 12.36
CA CYS A 150 16.38 5.45 13.59
C CYS A 150 15.43 4.31 13.25
N VAL A 151 15.74 3.10 13.72
CA VAL A 151 14.84 1.97 13.64
C VAL A 151 14.28 1.77 15.04
N ASP A 152 12.97 1.98 15.19
CA ASP A 152 12.24 1.56 16.36
C ASP A 152 11.50 0.25 16.04
N GLU A 153 11.44 -0.65 17.01
CA GLU A 153 10.62 -1.86 16.90
C GLU A 153 9.39 -1.67 17.78
N THR A 154 8.23 -1.53 17.15
CA THR A 154 6.96 -1.49 17.86
C THR A 154 6.15 -2.74 17.48
N GLY A 155 5.75 -3.55 18.46
CA GLY A 155 4.86 -4.67 18.21
C GLY A 155 3.44 -4.18 17.91
N VAL A 156 2.87 -4.53 16.74
CA VAL A 156 1.45 -4.31 16.43
C VAL A 156 0.68 -5.60 16.70
N TRP A 157 -0.23 -5.54 17.66
CA TRP A 157 -0.98 -6.70 18.14
C TRP A 157 -2.42 -6.68 17.62
N ALA A 158 -2.92 -7.83 17.14
CA ALA A 158 -4.31 -7.98 16.71
C ALA A 158 -5.02 -9.03 17.55
N TRP A 159 -6.00 -8.60 18.36
CA TRP A 159 -6.74 -9.47 19.28
C TRP A 159 -7.64 -10.52 18.59
N ASN A 160 -8.08 -10.27 17.36
CA ASN A 160 -9.14 -11.07 16.71
C ASN A 160 -8.70 -11.89 15.48
N LYS A 161 -7.41 -11.86 15.10
CA LYS A 161 -6.92 -12.55 13.89
C LYS A 161 -6.20 -13.87 14.14
N GLY A 162 -6.01 -14.24 15.41
CA GLY A 162 -5.45 -15.53 15.77
C GLY A 162 -6.46 -16.67 15.55
N ARG A 163 -6.16 -17.62 14.66
CA ARG A 163 -6.94 -18.86 14.51
C ARG A 163 -7.03 -19.56 15.88
N LYS A 164 -8.21 -20.06 16.29
CA LYS A 164 -8.33 -20.92 17.48
C LYS A 164 -7.35 -22.08 17.32
N VAL A 165 -6.33 -22.15 18.17
CA VAL A 165 -5.40 -23.28 18.20
C VAL A 165 -6.22 -24.57 18.39
N PRO A 166 -6.04 -25.61 17.56
CA PRO A 166 -6.75 -26.88 17.73
C PRO A 166 -6.53 -27.43 19.15
N LYS A 167 -7.61 -27.91 19.80
CA LYS A 167 -7.56 -28.43 21.19
C LYS A 167 -6.44 -29.45 21.43
N ALA A 168 -6.08 -30.24 20.42
CA ALA A 168 -5.04 -31.26 20.50
C ALA A 168 -3.62 -30.73 20.81
N VAL A 169 -3.35 -29.43 20.64
CA VAL A 169 -2.06 -28.80 20.97
C VAL A 169 -2.06 -28.19 22.39
N LYS A 170 -3.24 -28.09 23.02
CA LYS A 170 -3.42 -27.45 24.33
C LYS A 170 -2.92 -28.32 25.50
N ASP A 171 -2.78 -29.62 25.28
CA ASP A 171 -2.45 -30.61 26.31
C ASP A 171 -0.98 -31.07 26.28
N ARG A 172 -0.09 -30.39 25.53
CA ARG A 172 1.34 -30.69 25.60
C ARG A 172 1.94 -30.03 26.85
N PRO A 173 2.53 -30.80 27.79
CA PRO A 173 3.10 -30.24 29.01
C PRO A 173 4.21 -29.25 28.69
N GLU A 174 4.11 -28.10 29.35
CA GLU A 174 4.98 -26.94 29.27
C GLU A 174 6.23 -27.19 30.11
N TYR A 175 7.09 -28.10 29.65
CA TYR A 175 8.47 -28.20 30.10
C TYR A 175 9.34 -28.05 28.86
N LEU A 176 9.69 -26.81 28.57
CA LEU A 176 10.80 -26.48 27.70
C LEU A 176 11.95 -26.17 28.65
N GLU A 177 12.90 -27.11 28.72
CA GLU A 177 14.18 -26.97 29.42
C GLU A 177 14.90 -25.70 28.94
N ASP A 178 15.76 -25.13 29.81
CA ASP A 178 16.41 -23.81 29.66
C ASP A 178 17.32 -23.63 28.42
N ASP A 179 17.43 -24.65 27.56
CA ASP A 179 18.35 -24.68 26.41
C ASP A 179 17.68 -24.42 25.04
N ILE A 180 16.43 -23.96 25.00
CA ILE A 180 15.78 -23.65 23.72
C ILE A 180 16.23 -22.28 23.21
N THR A 181 16.88 -22.29 22.05
CA THR A 181 17.34 -21.06 21.41
C THR A 181 16.16 -20.23 20.90
N VAL A 182 16.33 -18.89 20.89
CA VAL A 182 15.33 -17.95 20.33
C VAL A 182 14.91 -18.35 18.90
N GLU A 183 15.82 -18.94 18.15
CA GLU A 183 15.60 -19.35 16.77
C GLU A 183 14.73 -20.61 16.64
N GLU A 184 14.81 -21.53 17.61
CA GLU A 184 13.93 -22.71 17.68
C GLU A 184 12.51 -22.32 18.08
N VAL A 185 12.36 -21.35 18.99
CA VAL A 185 11.05 -20.76 19.33
C VAL A 185 10.44 -20.10 18.10
N ARG A 186 11.21 -19.31 17.34
CA ARG A 186 10.77 -18.69 16.08
C ARG A 186 10.34 -19.72 15.05
N LYS A 187 11.13 -20.78 14.83
CA LYS A 187 10.77 -21.88 13.90
C LYS A 187 9.48 -22.60 14.33
N ALA A 188 9.30 -22.83 15.63
CA ALA A 188 8.09 -23.47 16.15
C ALA A 188 6.85 -22.56 16.01
N GLN A 189 7.01 -21.25 16.15
CA GLN A 189 5.95 -20.27 15.95
C GLN A 189 5.60 -20.07 14.48
N ALA A 190 6.61 -20.02 13.59
CA ALA A 190 6.41 -19.96 12.14
C ALA A 190 5.58 -21.15 11.62
N ARG A 191 5.76 -22.35 12.21
CA ARG A 191 4.93 -23.53 11.90
C ARG A 191 3.47 -23.40 12.33
N ARG A 192 3.14 -22.48 13.23
CA ARG A 192 1.78 -22.26 13.76
C ARG A 192 1.05 -21.09 13.08
N SER A 193 1.78 -20.22 12.39
CA SER A 193 1.21 -19.08 11.66
C SER A 193 1.00 -19.42 10.19
N VAL A 194 -0.10 -18.98 9.61
CA VAL A 194 -0.32 -19.03 8.14
C VAL A 194 0.52 -17.97 7.44
N ASP A 195 0.92 -16.95 8.20
CA ASP A 195 1.70 -15.80 7.75
C ASP A 195 3.10 -15.88 8.35
N PRO A 196 4.16 -16.05 7.54
CA PRO A 196 5.53 -16.19 8.05
C PRO A 196 6.01 -14.95 8.83
N ASP A 197 5.40 -13.79 8.60
CA ASP A 197 5.77 -12.52 9.25
C ASP A 197 4.98 -12.28 10.55
N GLY A 198 3.98 -13.12 10.84
CA GLY A 198 3.16 -13.05 12.05
C GLY A 198 3.62 -14.01 13.13
N ALA A 199 3.74 -13.52 14.36
CA ALA A 199 4.14 -14.32 15.52
C ALA A 199 3.05 -14.38 16.60
N TRP A 200 3.01 -15.49 17.32
CA TRP A 200 2.21 -15.62 18.53
C TRP A 200 3.06 -15.31 19.75
N GLY A 201 2.62 -14.40 20.61
CA GLY A 201 3.25 -14.14 21.90
C GLY A 201 2.28 -14.31 23.06
N ARG A 202 2.79 -14.22 24.29
CA ARG A 202 2.01 -14.24 25.53
C ARG A 202 2.34 -13.02 26.39
N LYS A 203 1.33 -12.47 27.08
CA LYS A 203 1.47 -11.36 28.04
C LYS A 203 0.65 -11.72 29.26
N THR A 204 1.20 -11.40 30.40
CA THR A 204 0.54 -11.57 31.69
C THR A 204 -0.54 -10.50 31.81
N LYS A 205 -1.79 -10.92 32.00
CA LYS A 205 -2.90 -10.05 32.41
C LYS A 205 -2.56 -9.41 33.74
N LYS A 206 -3.11 -8.23 34.01
CA LYS A 206 -2.98 -7.57 35.33
C LYS A 206 -3.45 -8.46 36.49
N ALA A 207 -4.36 -9.41 36.21
CA ALA A 207 -4.86 -10.39 37.18
C ALA A 207 -4.00 -11.67 37.29
N GLY A 208 -2.78 -11.70 36.73
CA GLY A 208 -1.83 -12.82 36.85
C GLY A 208 -2.02 -13.97 35.86
N GLY A 209 -3.12 -14.02 35.11
CA GLY A 209 -3.32 -15.02 34.04
C GLY A 209 -2.51 -14.71 32.78
N SER A 210 -2.21 -15.70 31.93
CA SER A 210 -1.58 -15.47 30.62
C SER A 210 -2.62 -15.28 29.52
N GLU A 211 -2.35 -14.36 28.60
CA GLU A 211 -3.12 -14.18 27.36
C GLU A 211 -2.20 -14.32 26.16
N ALA A 212 -2.63 -15.11 25.16
CA ALA A 212 -1.91 -15.23 23.91
C ALA A 212 -2.44 -14.22 22.89
N PHE A 213 -1.55 -13.62 22.11
CA PHE A 213 -1.86 -12.69 21.03
C PHE A 213 -1.13 -13.09 19.77
N PHE A 214 -1.75 -12.74 18.64
CA PHE A 214 -1.11 -12.78 17.34
C PHE A 214 -0.77 -11.35 16.94
N GLY A 215 0.46 -11.13 16.51
CA GLY A 215 0.94 -9.80 16.15
C GLY A 215 2.05 -9.86 15.11
N TYR A 216 2.38 -8.67 14.62
CA TYR A 216 3.47 -8.44 13.68
C TYR A 216 4.48 -7.53 14.36
N SER A 217 5.78 -7.80 14.16
CA SER A 217 6.81 -6.81 14.47
C SER A 217 6.70 -5.71 13.42
N MET A 218 6.32 -4.50 13.85
CA MET A 218 6.40 -3.32 13.00
C MET A 218 7.75 -2.66 13.28
N HIS A 219 8.64 -2.72 12.31
CA HIS A 219 9.86 -1.92 12.34
C HIS A 219 9.53 -0.52 11.80
N GLY A 220 9.41 0.45 12.70
CA GLY A 220 9.26 1.85 12.37
C GLY A 220 10.62 2.44 12.03
N MET A 221 10.86 2.72 10.75
CA MET A 221 12.06 3.46 10.35
C MET A 221 11.74 4.95 10.31
N VAL A 222 12.25 5.69 11.28
CA VAL A 222 12.07 7.13 11.42
C VAL A 222 13.34 7.84 10.94
N ARG A 223 13.20 8.97 10.26
CA ARG A 223 14.36 9.78 9.88
C ARG A 223 14.75 10.65 11.07
N ALA A 224 16.03 10.65 11.43
CA ALA A 224 16.55 11.57 12.43
C ALA A 224 17.21 12.77 11.73
N PRO A 225 17.10 13.99 12.28
CA PRO A 225 18.02 15.06 11.90
C PRO A 225 19.45 14.56 12.10
N ARG A 226 20.37 15.03 11.25
CA ARG A 226 21.79 14.84 11.52
C ARG A 226 22.03 15.50 12.86
N LEU A 227 22.40 14.71 13.87
CA LEU A 227 23.03 15.27 15.04
C LEU A 227 24.35 15.79 14.48
N ASP A 228 24.40 17.08 14.16
CA ASP A 228 25.67 17.77 13.99
C ASP A 228 26.37 17.52 15.31
N THR A 229 27.32 16.58 15.31
CA THR A 229 28.14 16.30 16.46
C THR A 229 29.04 17.52 16.66
N GLY A 230 28.46 18.56 17.25
CA GLY A 230 29.09 19.38 18.27
C GLY A 230 29.30 18.55 19.54
N TYR A 231 29.79 17.32 19.41
CA TYR A 231 30.68 16.72 20.40
C TYR A 231 32.02 17.45 20.28
N GLY A 232 31.99 18.75 20.56
CA GLY A 232 33.13 19.41 21.17
C GLY A 232 33.15 18.92 22.61
N ASP A 233 34.27 18.33 23.00
CA ASP A 233 34.71 18.16 24.38
C ASP A 233 33.64 17.65 25.37
N CYS A 234 33.60 16.33 25.57
CA CYS A 234 33.32 15.82 26.92
C CYS A 234 34.59 16.06 27.76
N PRO A 235 34.60 17.00 28.71
CA PRO A 235 35.74 17.13 29.60
C PRO A 235 35.62 16.06 30.69
N GLY A 236 36.60 15.17 30.74
CA GLY A 236 36.90 14.38 31.92
C GLY A 236 36.49 12.91 31.84
N PHE A 237 37.44 12.07 31.43
CA PHE A 237 37.87 10.90 32.22
C PHE A 237 39.35 10.67 31.90
N GLY A 238 40.20 11.32 32.69
CA GLY A 238 41.55 10.84 32.98
C GLY A 238 41.51 10.02 34.26
#